data_AF-A0A6V7X0R3-F1
#
_entry.id   AF-A0A6V7X0R3-F1
#
_cell.length_a   1.000
_cell.length_b   1.000
_cell.length_c   1.000
_cell.angle_alpha   90.00
_cell.angle_beta   90.00
_cell.angle_gamma   90.00
#
_symmetry.space_group_name_H-M   'P 1'
#
loop_
_entity.id
_entity.type
_entity.pdbx_description
1 polymer ?
#
loop_
_entity_poly.entity_id
_entity_poly.type
_entity_poly.pdbx_seq_one_letter_code
_entity_poly.pdbx_strand_id
1 'polypeptide(L)'
;DQSSCGDCWAVSTASALTDRYCISQVKKGNSAPLKTNPSVYFSALELMSCTPGMWGCDGGDPYYAWKYTQTSGLVTGTNYTWNSGCKPYPFPPHGSTEYTAPSCVSSCTSSAWNVAYTQDKKYTKTTGYIQSNVAAIQNEIMANGSVVAAFDVYDDFMYYSSGVYQANFG
;
A
#
# COMPACT_ATOMS: atom_id res chain seq x y z
N ASP A 1 7.64 2.20 -6.10
CA ASP A 1 8.91 2.70 -5.57
C ASP A 1 8.59 3.45 -4.28
N GLN A 2 9.30 3.13 -3.21
CA GLN A 2 9.18 3.76 -1.89
C GLN A 2 10.22 4.87 -1.68
N SER A 3 11.09 5.12 -2.67
CA SER A 3 12.21 6.07 -2.55
C SER A 3 13.14 5.71 -1.36
N SER A 4 13.91 6.68 -0.86
CA SER A 4 14.68 6.55 0.38
C SER A 4 13.81 6.78 1.62
N CYS A 5 12.73 6.01 1.76
CA CYS A 5 11.82 6.04 2.90
C CYS A 5 11.47 4.59 3.28
N GLY A 6 11.56 4.24 4.56
CA GLY A 6 11.24 2.91 5.10
C GLY A 6 9.73 2.64 5.25
N ASP A 7 8.91 3.07 4.31
CA ASP A 7 7.45 2.92 4.33
C ASP A 7 6.94 1.74 3.49
N CYS A 8 7.77 0.70 3.30
CA CYS A 8 7.40 -0.51 2.55
C CYS A 8 6.08 -1.13 3.05
N TRP A 9 5.81 -1.05 4.36
CA TRP A 9 4.59 -1.49 5.01
C TRP A 9 3.34 -0.74 4.52
N ALA A 10 3.47 0.55 4.23
CA ALA A 10 2.41 1.39 3.68
C ALA A 10 2.23 1.18 2.17
N VAL A 11 3.34 1.16 1.41
CA VAL A 11 3.33 0.95 -0.05
C VAL A 11 2.76 -0.41 -0.41
N SER A 12 3.18 -1.48 0.27
CA SER A 12 2.67 -2.83 0.04
C SER A 12 1.18 -2.95 0.37
N THR A 13 0.74 -2.38 1.49
CA THR A 13 -0.67 -2.39 1.90
C THR A 13 -1.56 -1.63 0.93
N ALA A 14 -1.17 -0.42 0.52
CA ALA A 14 -1.92 0.37 -0.47
C ALA A 14 -2.00 -0.34 -1.83
N SER A 15 -0.92 -1.01 -2.25
CA SER A 15 -0.87 -1.79 -3.49
C SER A 15 -1.79 -3.00 -3.43
N ALA A 16 -1.70 -3.81 -2.37
CA ALA A 16 -2.58 -4.97 -2.18
C ALA A 16 -4.05 -4.56 -2.06
N LEU A 17 -4.36 -3.44 -1.39
CA LEU A 17 -5.72 -2.91 -1.33
C LEU A 17 -6.25 -2.46 -2.69
N THR A 18 -5.38 -1.87 -3.53
CA THR A 18 -5.72 -1.48 -4.92
C THR A 18 -6.15 -2.70 -5.73
N ASP A 19 -5.35 -3.78 -5.67
CA ASP A 19 -5.68 -5.05 -6.35
C ASP A 19 -7.01 -5.62 -5.86
N ARG A 20 -7.15 -5.74 -4.53
CA ARG A 20 -8.36 -6.28 -3.89
C ARG A 20 -9.60 -5.46 -4.19
N TYR A 21 -9.48 -4.14 -4.26
CA TYR A 21 -10.59 -3.27 -4.63
C TYR A 21 -11.05 -3.57 -6.05
N CYS A 22 -10.13 -3.62 -7.02
CA CYS A 22 -10.45 -3.95 -8.42
C CYS A 22 -11.10 -5.34 -8.54
N ILE A 23 -10.55 -6.36 -7.89
CA ILE A 23 -11.12 -7.72 -7.85
C ILE A 23 -12.52 -7.69 -7.24
N SER A 24 -12.72 -6.94 -6.16
CA SER A 24 -14.02 -6.82 -5.50
C SER A 24 -15.08 -6.16 -6.38
N GLN A 25 -14.71 -5.27 -7.30
CA GLN A 25 -15.64 -4.68 -8.26
C GLN A 25 -16.14 -5.75 -9.24
N VAL A 26 -15.23 -6.54 -9.80
CA VAL A 26 -15.59 -7.64 -10.72
C VAL A 26 -16.48 -8.67 -10.03
N LYS A 27 -16.14 -9.06 -8.80
CA LYS A 27 -16.96 -9.98 -7.99
C LYS A 27 -18.38 -9.47 -7.71
N LYS A 28 -18.59 -8.15 -7.71
CA LYS A 28 -19.91 -7.52 -7.56
C LYS A 28 -20.68 -7.42 -8.88
N GLY A 29 -20.12 -7.91 -9.99
CA GLY A 29 -20.72 -7.81 -11.32
C GLY A 29 -20.40 -6.50 -12.05
N ASN A 30 -19.52 -5.66 -11.50
CA ASN A 30 -19.08 -4.43 -12.16
C ASN A 30 -17.93 -4.74 -13.14
N SER A 31 -17.73 -3.89 -14.14
CA SER A 31 -16.53 -3.94 -14.97
C SER A 31 -15.27 -3.72 -14.12
N ALA A 32 -14.17 -4.39 -14.51
CA ALA A 32 -12.87 -4.14 -13.92
C ALA A 32 -12.50 -2.64 -14.10
N PRO A 33 -12.08 -1.94 -13.04
CA PRO A 33 -11.70 -0.54 -13.20
C PRO A 33 -10.51 -0.39 -14.15
N LEU A 34 -10.52 0.67 -14.95
CA LEU A 34 -9.43 0.97 -15.87
C LEU A 34 -8.16 1.32 -15.08
N LYS A 35 -7.02 0.75 -15.48
CA LYS A 35 -5.71 1.09 -14.91
C LYS A 35 -5.33 2.57 -15.09
N THR A 36 -5.95 3.26 -16.04
CA THR A 36 -5.78 4.71 -16.27
C THR A 36 -6.69 5.56 -15.37
N ASN A 37 -7.51 4.96 -14.51
CA ASN A 37 -8.35 5.68 -13.57
C ASN A 37 -7.63 5.85 -12.22
N PRO A 38 -7.21 7.07 -11.82
CA PRO A 38 -6.53 7.27 -10.54
C PRO A 38 -7.41 6.98 -9.32
N SER A 39 -8.74 6.98 -9.45
CA SER A 39 -9.68 6.78 -8.34
C SER A 39 -9.66 5.36 -7.75
N VAL A 40 -8.95 4.42 -8.40
CA VAL A 40 -8.82 3.03 -7.93
C VAL A 40 -7.52 2.75 -7.19
N TYR A 41 -6.56 3.68 -7.24
CA TYR A 41 -5.26 3.58 -6.57
C TYR A 41 -5.33 4.18 -5.18
N PHE A 42 -4.82 3.47 -4.19
CA PHE A 42 -4.84 3.92 -2.80
C PHE A 42 -3.55 4.60 -2.36
N SER A 43 -3.70 5.61 -1.50
CA SER A 43 -2.58 6.43 -1.05
C SER A 43 -1.69 5.70 -0.04
N ALA A 44 -0.45 5.41 -0.43
CA ALA A 44 0.59 5.03 0.52
C ALA A 44 0.97 6.19 1.46
N LEU A 45 0.87 7.45 1.00
CA LEU A 45 1.12 8.64 1.82
C LEU A 45 0.16 8.73 3.01
N GLU A 46 -1.14 8.47 2.81
CA GLU A 46 -2.11 8.47 3.91
C GLU A 46 -1.77 7.38 4.94
N LEU A 47 -1.43 6.16 4.50
CA LEU A 47 -1.01 5.10 5.42
C LEU A 47 0.27 5.49 6.18
N MET A 48 1.31 5.91 5.47
CA MET A 48 2.61 6.27 6.03
C MET A 48 2.48 7.39 7.07
N SER A 49 1.71 8.44 6.78
CA SER A 49 1.62 9.63 7.63
C SER A 49 0.58 9.53 8.74
N CYS A 50 -0.51 8.78 8.54
CA CYS A 50 -1.68 8.83 9.43
C CYS A 50 -1.96 7.55 10.22
N THR A 51 -1.24 6.44 9.99
CA THR A 51 -1.45 5.20 10.76
C THR A 51 -0.95 5.40 12.21
N PRO A 52 -1.82 5.29 13.24
CA PRO A 52 -1.42 5.53 14.62
C PRO A 52 -0.36 4.53 15.11
N GLY A 53 0.66 5.04 15.80
CA GLY A 53 1.70 4.23 16.44
C GLY A 53 2.76 3.66 15.49
N MET A 54 2.74 4.05 14.20
CA MET A 54 3.78 3.72 13.22
C MET A 54 4.78 4.87 13.08
N TRP A 55 5.93 4.62 12.45
CA TRP A 55 7.04 5.56 12.34
C TRP A 55 7.29 6.09 10.93
N GLY A 56 6.29 5.99 10.04
CA GLY A 56 6.38 6.53 8.69
C GLY A 56 7.57 5.96 7.91
N CYS A 57 8.57 6.80 7.62
CA CYS A 57 9.79 6.41 6.93
C CYS A 57 10.80 5.66 7.79
N ASP A 58 10.64 5.60 9.11
CA ASP A 58 11.51 4.83 10.00
C ASP A 58 10.99 3.40 10.23
N GLY A 59 9.96 2.98 9.50
CA GLY A 59 9.36 1.65 9.56
C GLY A 59 7.94 1.60 10.11
N GLY A 60 7.36 0.42 10.05
CA GLY A 60 5.99 0.16 10.48
C GLY A 60 5.57 -1.27 10.19
N ASP A 61 4.35 -1.60 10.60
CA ASP A 61 3.78 -2.93 10.55
C ASP A 61 2.53 -2.94 9.64
N PRO A 62 2.52 -3.78 8.58
CA PRO A 62 1.39 -3.91 7.68
C PRO A 62 0.04 -4.22 8.36
N TYR A 63 0.04 -4.91 9.51
CA TYR A 63 -1.19 -5.20 10.23
C TYR A 63 -1.91 -3.92 10.66
N TYR A 64 -1.18 -2.94 11.20
CA TYR A 64 -1.77 -1.66 11.60
C TYR A 64 -2.19 -0.82 10.39
N ALA A 65 -1.50 -0.92 9.26
CA ALA A 65 -1.93 -0.30 8.01
C ALA A 65 -3.27 -0.86 7.53
N TRP A 66 -3.45 -2.19 7.51
CA TRP A 66 -4.74 -2.80 7.21
C TRP A 66 -5.80 -2.39 8.24
N LYS A 67 -5.48 -2.41 9.53
CA LYS A 67 -6.41 -1.96 10.57
C LYS A 67 -6.87 -0.52 10.33
N TYR A 68 -5.97 0.38 9.91
CA TYR A 68 -6.31 1.75 9.55
C TYR A 68 -7.31 1.83 8.40
N THR A 69 -7.16 0.99 7.35
CA THR A 69 -8.13 0.98 6.23
C THR A 69 -9.52 0.56 6.66
N GLN A 70 -9.65 -0.21 7.74
CA GLN A 70 -10.95 -0.60 8.31
C GLN A 70 -11.53 0.52 9.18
N THR A 71 -10.74 1.11 10.08
CA THR A 71 -11.25 2.04 11.09
C THR A 71 -11.40 3.46 10.56
N SER A 72 -10.48 3.88 9.70
CA SER A 72 -10.33 5.27 9.27
C SER A 72 -10.58 5.46 7.79
N GLY A 73 -10.49 4.38 7.01
CA GLY A 73 -10.62 4.40 5.55
C GLY A 73 -9.41 5.03 4.87
N LEU A 74 -9.22 4.69 3.60
CA LEU A 74 -8.07 5.12 2.82
C LEU A 74 -8.51 5.96 1.61
N VAL A 75 -7.86 7.11 1.42
CA VAL A 75 -8.06 7.96 0.24
C VAL A 75 -7.27 7.43 -0.95
N THR A 76 -7.59 7.96 -2.13
CA THR A 76 -6.89 7.68 -3.37
C THR A 76 -5.53 8.37 -3.41
N GLY A 77 -4.60 7.79 -4.16
CA GLY A 77 -3.27 8.36 -4.35
C GLY A 77 -2.42 7.46 -5.23
N THR A 78 -1.94 7.99 -6.36
CA THR A 78 -1.04 7.28 -7.26
C THR A 78 0.41 7.43 -6.82
N ASN A 79 1.33 6.83 -7.58
CA ASN A 79 2.76 7.10 -7.45
C ASN A 79 3.12 8.56 -7.76
N TYR A 80 4.38 8.91 -7.48
CA TYR A 80 4.94 10.24 -7.70
C TYR A 80 4.84 10.71 -9.15
N THR A 81 5.17 9.85 -10.12
CA THR A 81 5.22 10.23 -11.55
C THR A 81 3.85 10.58 -12.11
N TRP A 82 2.81 9.83 -11.71
CA TRP A 82 1.44 10.10 -12.16
C TRP A 82 0.75 11.20 -11.34
N ASN A 83 1.15 11.39 -10.08
CA ASN A 83 0.77 12.52 -9.24
C ASN A 83 -0.74 12.83 -9.22
N SER A 84 -1.58 11.81 -9.13
CA SER A 84 -3.04 11.89 -9.18
C SER A 84 -3.69 11.25 -7.95
N GLY A 85 -4.98 11.51 -7.74
CA GLY A 85 -5.70 11.11 -6.54
C GLY A 85 -5.60 12.17 -5.42
N CYS A 86 -6.26 11.92 -4.31
CA CYS A 86 -6.32 12.84 -3.17
C CYS A 86 -4.93 13.06 -2.54
N LYS A 87 -4.16 11.99 -2.34
CA LYS A 87 -2.83 12.01 -1.72
C LYS A 87 -1.82 11.18 -2.51
N PRO A 88 -1.34 11.67 -3.67
CA PRO A 88 -0.27 11.01 -4.40
C PRO A 88 1.01 10.88 -3.57
N TYR A 89 1.85 9.91 -3.91
CA TYR A 89 3.11 9.66 -3.23
C TYR A 89 4.06 10.86 -3.35
N PRO A 90 4.67 11.35 -2.26
CA PRO A 90 5.36 12.64 -2.27
C PRO A 90 6.82 12.56 -2.75
N PHE A 91 7.42 11.37 -2.78
CA PHE A 91 8.84 11.20 -3.02
C PHE A 91 9.13 10.68 -4.43
N PRO A 92 10.10 11.27 -5.16
CA PRO A 92 10.50 10.77 -6.46
C PRO A 92 11.05 9.34 -6.37
N PRO A 93 10.92 8.53 -7.43
CA PRO A 93 11.53 7.21 -7.48
C PRO A 93 13.05 7.31 -7.36
N HIS A 94 13.68 6.26 -6.85
CA HIS A 94 15.14 6.16 -6.69
C HIS A 94 15.76 7.33 -5.91
N GLY A 95 15.15 7.70 -4.77
CA GLY A 95 15.75 8.65 -3.85
C GLY A 95 17.18 8.25 -3.46
N SER A 96 18.03 9.25 -3.25
CA SER A 96 19.41 9.08 -2.75
C SER A 96 19.62 9.66 -1.35
N THR A 97 18.61 10.36 -0.83
CA THR A 97 18.65 11.05 0.46
C THR A 97 17.44 10.62 1.25
N GLU A 98 17.67 10.22 2.49
CA GLU A 98 16.62 9.76 3.40
C GLU A 98 15.53 10.82 3.60
N TYR A 99 14.28 10.40 3.45
CA TYR A 99 13.12 11.25 3.63
C TYR A 99 12.51 11.06 5.01
N THR A 100 11.99 12.16 5.58
CA THR A 100 11.12 12.11 6.75
C THR A 100 9.66 12.03 6.29
N ALA A 101 8.86 11.20 6.97
CA ALA A 101 7.43 11.12 6.70
C ALA A 101 6.76 12.49 6.93
N PRO A 102 5.93 12.98 5.99
CA PRO A 102 5.15 14.20 6.21
C PRO A 102 4.15 14.00 7.35
N SER A 103 3.79 15.09 8.03
CA SER A 103 2.74 15.07 9.04
C SER A 103 1.39 14.60 8.46
N CYS A 104 0.62 13.87 9.27
CA CYS A 104 -0.76 13.56 8.91
C CYS A 104 -1.60 14.85 8.78
N VAL A 105 -2.27 15.01 7.64
CA VAL A 105 -3.19 16.11 7.38
C VAL A 105 -4.55 15.58 6.90
N SER A 106 -5.65 16.08 7.44
CA SER A 106 -7.00 15.65 7.07
C SER A 106 -7.54 16.36 5.81
N SER A 107 -6.72 16.43 4.77
CA SER A 107 -7.04 17.08 3.49
C SER A 107 -6.31 16.38 2.32
N CYS A 108 -6.83 16.54 1.10
CA CYS A 108 -6.10 16.13 -0.09
C CYS A 108 -4.89 17.03 -0.32
N THR A 109 -3.76 16.45 -0.70
CA THR A 109 -2.53 17.18 -1.03
C THR A 109 -2.47 17.57 -2.50
N SER A 110 -3.25 16.91 -3.37
CA SER A 110 -3.42 17.29 -4.76
C SER A 110 -4.57 18.28 -4.93
N SER A 111 -4.26 19.50 -5.39
CA SER A 111 -5.26 20.52 -5.71
C SER A 111 -6.06 20.21 -6.99
N ALA A 112 -5.54 19.32 -7.85
CA ALA A 112 -6.23 18.88 -9.06
C ALA A 112 -7.31 17.81 -8.78
N TRP A 113 -7.38 17.30 -7.55
CA TRP A 113 -8.36 16.29 -7.15
C TRP A 113 -9.67 16.94 -6.68
N ASN A 114 -10.74 16.71 -7.44
CA ASN A 114 -12.03 17.36 -7.18
C ASN A 114 -12.94 16.63 -6.18
N VAL A 115 -12.48 15.52 -5.60
CA VAL A 115 -13.22 14.78 -4.56
C VAL A 115 -12.71 15.21 -3.19
N ALA A 116 -13.61 15.62 -2.30
CA ALA A 116 -13.24 16.01 -0.95
C ALA A 116 -12.61 14.85 -0.17
N TYR A 117 -11.62 15.13 0.68
CA TYR A 117 -10.87 14.13 1.47
C TYR A 117 -11.79 13.11 2.17
N THR A 118 -12.87 13.58 2.81
CA THR A 118 -13.81 12.71 3.53
C THR A 118 -14.65 11.84 2.59
N GLN A 119 -14.96 12.32 1.39
CA GLN A 119 -15.75 11.60 0.37
C GLN A 119 -14.90 10.61 -0.42
N ASP A 120 -13.57 10.82 -0.46
CA ASP A 120 -12.65 9.98 -1.21
C ASP A 120 -12.27 8.68 -0.47
N LYS A 121 -12.50 8.65 0.85
CA LYS A 121 -12.21 7.52 1.73
C LYS A 121 -13.00 6.27 1.35
N LYS A 122 -12.30 5.15 1.22
CA LYS A 122 -12.89 3.81 1.06
C LYS A 122 -12.45 2.91 2.20
N TYR A 123 -13.35 2.07 2.66
CA TYR A 123 -13.18 1.27 3.88
C TYR A 123 -13.11 -0.21 3.56
N THR A 124 -12.19 -0.92 4.20
CA THR A 124 -12.16 -2.38 4.18
C THR A 124 -13.19 -2.94 5.17
N LYS A 125 -13.87 -4.02 4.80
CA LYS A 125 -14.85 -4.67 5.69
C LYS A 125 -14.17 -5.46 6.82
N THR A 126 -13.20 -6.28 6.46
CA THR A 126 -12.52 -7.20 7.37
C THR A 126 -11.02 -7.15 7.13
N THR A 127 -10.25 -7.24 8.21
CA THR A 127 -8.79 -7.30 8.22
C THR A 127 -8.35 -8.34 9.24
N GLY A 128 -7.18 -8.93 9.05
CA GLY A 128 -6.67 -9.95 9.95
C GLY A 128 -5.47 -10.70 9.38
N TYR A 129 -4.91 -11.56 10.22
CA TYR A 129 -3.83 -12.45 9.82
C TYR A 129 -4.37 -13.66 9.06
N ILE A 130 -3.60 -14.07 8.07
CA ILE A 130 -3.76 -15.38 7.44
C ILE A 130 -2.96 -16.36 8.29
N GLN A 131 -3.51 -17.56 8.49
CA GLN A 131 -2.77 -18.63 9.16
C GLN A 131 -1.44 -18.88 8.42
N SER A 132 -0.35 -19.03 9.17
CA SER A 132 0.98 -19.35 8.61
C SER A 132 1.00 -20.78 8.07
N ASN A 133 0.37 -20.98 6.92
CA ASN A 133 0.18 -22.24 6.24
C ASN A 133 0.10 -21.98 4.73
N VAL A 134 0.87 -22.73 3.95
CA VAL A 134 0.97 -22.53 2.49
C VAL A 134 -0.39 -22.64 1.80
N ALA A 135 -1.19 -23.65 2.14
CA ALA A 135 -2.52 -23.82 1.54
C ALA A 135 -3.48 -22.70 1.94
N ALA A 136 -3.43 -22.24 3.20
CA ALA A 136 -4.24 -21.10 3.65
C ALA A 136 -3.89 -19.81 2.88
N ILE A 137 -2.60 -19.54 2.67
CA ILE A 137 -2.12 -18.37 1.92
C ILE A 137 -2.52 -18.48 0.44
N GLN A 138 -2.32 -19.64 -0.19
CA GLN A 138 -2.71 -19.89 -1.57
C GLN A 138 -4.23 -19.70 -1.77
N ASN A 139 -5.04 -20.27 -0.88
CA ASN A 139 -6.50 -20.13 -0.93
C ASN A 139 -6.93 -18.67 -0.78
N GLU A 140 -6.30 -17.91 0.13
CA GLU A 140 -6.62 -16.49 0.31
C GLU A 140 -6.25 -15.66 -0.94
N ILE A 141 -5.09 -15.93 -1.55
CA ILE A 141 -4.68 -15.24 -2.78
C ILE A 141 -5.62 -15.58 -3.94
N MET A 142 -5.94 -16.87 -4.15
CA MET A 142 -6.83 -17.31 -5.22
C MET A 142 -8.25 -16.75 -5.04
N ALA A 143 -8.74 -16.75 -3.81
CA ALA A 143 -10.08 -16.25 -3.54
C ALA A 143 -10.13 -14.73 -3.63
N ASN A 144 -9.22 -14.02 -2.96
CA ASN A 144 -9.41 -12.59 -2.65
C ASN A 144 -8.36 -11.67 -3.26
N GLY A 145 -7.31 -12.20 -3.87
CA GLY A 145 -6.22 -11.42 -4.48
C GLY A 145 -5.05 -11.19 -3.54
N SER A 146 -4.16 -10.30 -3.96
CA SER A 146 -2.87 -10.00 -3.33
C SER A 146 -2.94 -9.86 -1.80
N VAL A 147 -1.95 -10.43 -1.12
CA VAL A 147 -1.76 -10.34 0.33
C VAL A 147 -0.47 -9.59 0.63
N VAL A 148 -0.31 -9.07 1.84
CA VAL A 148 0.96 -8.50 2.30
C VAL A 148 1.69 -9.51 3.17
N ALA A 149 2.98 -9.68 2.91
CA ALA A 149 3.88 -10.50 3.70
C ALA A 149 5.13 -9.69 4.04
N ALA A 150 5.79 -10.06 5.14
CA ALA A 150 7.10 -9.56 5.52
C ALA A 150 8.07 -10.74 5.59
N PHE A 151 9.34 -10.49 5.33
CA PHE A 151 10.42 -11.46 5.46
C PHE A 151 11.70 -10.72 5.84
N ASP A 152 12.63 -11.43 6.47
CA ASP A 152 13.92 -10.88 6.84
C ASP A 152 14.79 -10.70 5.59
N VAL A 153 15.32 -9.50 5.41
CA VAL A 153 16.21 -9.16 4.30
C VAL A 153 17.66 -9.35 4.75
N TYR A 154 18.40 -10.17 3.99
CA TYR A 154 19.83 -10.40 4.17
C TYR A 154 20.61 -9.71 3.05
N ASP A 155 21.92 -9.49 3.25
CA ASP A 155 22.76 -8.74 2.30
C ASP A 155 22.78 -9.36 0.89
N ASP A 156 22.68 -10.69 0.79
CA ASP A 156 22.64 -11.42 -0.48
C ASP A 156 21.37 -11.12 -1.31
N PHE A 157 20.27 -10.76 -0.64
CA PHE A 157 19.03 -10.35 -1.30
C PHE A 157 19.20 -9.09 -2.15
N MET A 158 20.10 -8.18 -1.77
CA MET A 158 20.37 -6.94 -2.51
C MET A 158 20.99 -7.20 -3.90
N TYR A 159 21.55 -8.41 -4.11
CA TYR A 159 22.15 -8.85 -5.37
C TYR A 159 21.25 -9.83 -6.14
N TYR A 160 20.05 -10.13 -5.62
CA TYR A 160 19.11 -11.01 -6.30
C TYR A 160 18.68 -10.41 -7.65
N SER A 161 18.70 -11.24 -8.70
CA SER A 161 18.32 -10.83 -10.06
C SER A 161 17.36 -11.80 -10.77
N SER A 162 17.43 -13.10 -10.47
CA SER A 162 16.54 -14.11 -11.06
C SER A 162 16.54 -15.41 -10.25
N GLY A 163 15.54 -16.28 -10.48
CA GLY A 163 15.44 -17.60 -9.87
C GLY A 163 14.46 -17.68 -8.70
N VAL A 164 14.76 -18.53 -7.71
CA VAL A 164 14.03 -18.62 -6.44
C VAL A 164 15.03 -18.30 -5.34
N TYR A 165 14.85 -17.15 -4.70
CA TYR A 165 15.72 -16.72 -3.60
C TYR A 165 15.63 -17.70 -2.42
N GLN A 166 16.78 -18.06 -1.89
CA GLN A 166 16.96 -18.75 -0.61
C GLN A 166 18.12 -18.04 0.10
N ALA A 167 17.91 -17.63 1.34
CA ALA A 167 18.93 -16.95 2.11
C ALA A 167 20.14 -17.87 2.30
N ASN A 168 21.30 -17.45 1.81
CA ASN A 168 22.54 -18.15 2.09
C ASN A 168 23.12 -17.56 3.38
N PHE A 169 22.94 -18.25 4.50
CA PHE A 169 23.65 -17.88 5.73
C PHE A 169 25.16 -17.96 5.47
N GLY A 170 25.84 -16.81 5.55
CA GLY A 170 27.29 -16.66 5.52
C GLY A 170 27.76 -15.92 6.75
#